data_AF-A0A847CII4-F1
#
_entry.id   AF-A0A847CII4-F1
#
_cell.length_a   1.000
_cell.length_b   1.000
_cell.length_c   1.000
_cell.angle_alpha   90.00
_cell.angle_beta   90.00
_cell.angle_gamma   90.00
#
_symmetry.space_group_name_H-M   'P 1'
#
loop_
_entity.id
_entity.type
_entity.pdbx_description
1 polymer ?
#
loop_
_entity_poly.entity_id
_entity_poly.type
_entity_poly.pdbx_seq_one_letter_code
_entity_poly.pdbx_strand_id
1 'polypeptide(L)'
;MKWYKQNYVNRRDWILDNLEYLGLSEKETVIVLLIDFLNENNINITIHYLSKKTNIDEASINKILSVLVAKKYLQIEAKSKKAHFILDGLFEIEVASIKGNLDTSLFDLFETEFKRPLTPKEMEKVSDWLRTIDSKLVLEALKQASMYKKVNISYIDKILRSWQEKNITIKMIEEGKYIDNR
;
A
#
# COMPACT_ATOMS: atom_id res chain seq x y z
N MET A 1 20.50 -15.93 0.71
CA MET A 1 21.07 -14.59 0.99
C MET A 1 19.95 -13.57 0.83
N LYS A 2 19.75 -12.65 1.79
CA LYS A 2 18.64 -11.69 1.75
C LYS A 2 18.91 -10.62 0.68
N TRP A 3 18.03 -10.48 -0.30
CA TRP A 3 18.22 -9.60 -1.47
C TRP A 3 18.42 -8.13 -1.05
N TYR A 4 17.65 -7.66 -0.06
CA TYR A 4 17.69 -6.30 0.46
C TYR A 4 18.92 -5.94 1.31
N LYS A 5 19.87 -6.88 1.50
CA LYS A 5 21.15 -6.63 2.18
C LYS A 5 22.32 -6.47 1.21
N GLN A 6 22.06 -6.51 -0.10
CA GLN A 6 23.09 -6.39 -1.12
C GLN A 6 23.36 -4.92 -1.43
N ASN A 7 24.65 -4.54 -1.60
CA ASN A 7 25.09 -3.14 -1.70
C ASN A 7 24.49 -2.36 -2.89
N TYR A 8 24.01 -3.05 -3.93
CA TYR A 8 23.41 -2.42 -5.10
C TYR A 8 21.90 -2.17 -4.94
N VAL A 9 21.28 -2.66 -3.87
CA VAL A 9 19.84 -2.51 -3.64
C VAL A 9 19.58 -1.20 -2.92
N ASN A 10 18.91 -0.27 -3.61
CA ASN A 10 18.35 0.90 -2.95
C ASN A 10 17.04 0.51 -2.25
N ARG A 11 17.12 0.37 -0.93
CA ARG A 11 15.99 0.00 -0.07
C ARG A 11 14.85 1.03 -0.12
N ARG A 12 15.18 2.32 -0.25
CA ARG A 12 14.18 3.40 -0.28
C ARG A 12 13.41 3.41 -1.59
N ASP A 13 14.08 3.18 -2.72
CA ASP A 13 13.41 3.06 -4.02
C ASP A 13 12.43 1.89 -4.01
N TRP A 14 12.85 0.73 -3.48
CA TRP A 14 11.95 -0.42 -3.35
C TRP A 14 10.75 -0.15 -2.45
N ILE A 15 10.93 0.56 -1.32
CA ILE A 15 9.81 0.94 -0.45
C ILE A 15 8.81 1.79 -1.24
N LEU A 16 9.30 2.78 -2.00
CA LEU A 16 8.48 3.69 -2.79
C LEU A 16 7.74 2.96 -3.91
N ASP A 17 8.42 2.05 -4.63
CA ASP A 17 7.86 1.25 -5.72
C ASP A 17 6.76 0.29 -5.26
N ASN A 18 6.72 -0.06 -3.96
CA ASN A 18 5.79 -1.04 -3.43
C ASN A 18 4.82 -0.47 -2.38
N LEU A 19 4.72 0.86 -2.24
CA LEU A 19 3.93 1.52 -1.19
C LEU A 19 2.48 1.04 -1.11
N GLU A 20 1.86 0.78 -2.27
CA GLU A 20 0.47 0.33 -2.37
C GLU A 20 0.21 -1.01 -1.68
N TYR A 21 1.21 -1.89 -1.65
CA TYR A 21 1.16 -3.24 -1.06
C TYR A 21 1.63 -3.27 0.40
N LEU A 22 2.42 -2.30 0.83
CA LEU A 22 2.94 -2.22 2.20
C LEU A 22 1.88 -1.73 3.20
N GLY A 23 0.76 -1.16 2.74
CA GLY A 23 -0.32 -0.71 3.62
C GLY A 23 0.13 0.32 4.66
N LEU A 24 1.12 1.15 4.31
CA LEU A 24 1.64 2.22 5.16
C LEU A 24 0.79 3.50 4.97
N SER A 25 0.48 4.19 6.08
CA SER A 25 -0.02 5.56 6.00
C SER A 25 1.08 6.54 5.58
N GLU A 26 0.73 7.75 5.17
CA GLU A 26 1.69 8.79 4.78
C GLU A 26 2.70 9.10 5.89
N LYS A 27 2.27 9.11 7.16
CA LYS A 27 3.15 9.33 8.31
C LYS A 27 4.05 8.12 8.58
N GLU A 28 3.50 6.91 8.46
CA GLU A 28 4.28 5.67 8.57
C GLU A 28 5.37 5.59 7.50
N THR A 29 5.03 5.93 6.24
CA THR A 29 5.98 5.97 5.12
C THR A 29 7.14 6.91 5.42
N VAL A 30 6.86 8.14 5.84
CA VAL A 30 7.93 9.11 6.18
C VAL A 30 8.83 8.58 7.29
N ILE A 31 8.25 7.97 8.33
CA ILE A 31 9.01 7.41 9.44
C ILE A 31 9.88 6.22 9.01
N VAL A 32 9.36 5.31 8.20
CA VAL A 32 10.12 4.17 7.67
C VAL A 32 11.30 4.65 6.81
N LEU A 33 11.06 5.58 5.88
CA LEU A 33 12.11 6.14 5.02
C LEU A 33 13.18 6.89 5.83
N LEU A 34 12.76 7.63 6.86
CA LEU A 34 13.68 8.34 7.73
C LEU A 34 14.51 7.37 8.58
N ILE A 35 13.91 6.33 9.16
CA ILE A 35 14.64 5.29 9.91
C ILE A 35 15.66 4.60 9.00
N ASP A 36 15.28 4.24 7.77
CA ASP A 36 16.18 3.61 6.81
C ASP A 36 17.38 4.50 6.47
N PHE A 37 17.12 5.78 6.15
CA PHE A 37 18.16 6.78 5.92
C PHE A 37 19.12 6.94 7.11
N LEU A 38 18.58 7.03 8.33
CA LEU A 38 19.41 7.20 9.53
C LEU A 38 20.27 5.97 9.80
N ASN A 39 19.73 4.77 9.59
CA ASN A 39 20.47 3.52 9.70
C ASN A 39 21.61 3.44 8.68
N GLU A 40 21.36 3.78 7.41
CA GLU A 40 22.37 3.79 6.34
C GLU A 40 23.54 4.74 6.66
N ASN A 41 23.23 5.87 7.30
CA ASN A 41 24.22 6.88 7.69
C ASN A 41 24.78 6.69 9.11
N ASN A 42 24.47 5.57 9.78
CA ASN A 42 24.85 5.27 11.16
C ASN A 42 24.50 6.38 12.17
N ILE A 43 23.40 7.11 11.93
CA ILE A 43 22.91 8.17 12.81
C ILE A 43 22.04 7.55 13.91
N ASN A 44 22.32 7.90 15.17
CA ASN A 44 21.56 7.41 16.31
C ASN A 44 20.10 7.88 16.25
N ILE A 45 19.16 6.94 16.36
CA ILE A 45 17.73 7.21 16.27
C ILE A 45 17.15 7.38 17.67
N THR A 46 16.47 8.50 17.90
CA THR A 46 15.67 8.74 19.12
C THR A 46 14.29 9.25 18.73
N ILE A 47 13.29 9.00 19.59
CA ILE A 47 11.92 9.50 19.38
C ILE A 47 11.94 11.03 19.21
N HIS A 48 12.70 11.72 20.06
CA HIS A 48 12.89 13.16 19.97
C HIS A 48 13.45 13.62 18.61
N TYR A 49 14.45 12.90 18.08
CA TYR A 49 15.04 13.23 16.77
C TYR A 49 14.05 13.03 15.63
N LEU A 50 13.29 11.93 15.65
CA LEU A 50 12.23 11.66 14.67
C LEU A 50 11.14 12.74 14.72
N SER A 51 10.70 13.10 15.93
CA SER A 51 9.71 14.16 16.16
C SER A 51 10.18 15.49 15.59
N LYS A 52 11.40 15.92 15.93
CA LYS A 52 11.99 17.18 15.43
C LYS A 52 12.12 17.21 13.90
N LYS A 53 12.47 16.09 13.27
CA LYS A 53 12.65 16.02 11.81
C LYS A 53 11.34 15.99 11.03
N THR A 54 10.31 15.37 11.58
CA THR A 54 9.01 15.18 10.91
C THR A 54 7.95 16.19 11.33
N ASN A 55 8.23 16.97 12.38
CA ASN A 55 7.26 17.85 13.04
C ASN A 55 5.99 17.10 13.53
N ILE A 56 6.15 15.82 13.88
CA ILE A 56 5.12 14.98 14.50
C ILE A 56 5.41 14.92 16.00
N ASP A 57 4.40 15.04 16.85
CA ASP A 57 4.59 14.95 18.30
C ASP A 57 5.08 13.56 18.75
N GLU A 58 5.82 13.50 19.85
CA GLU A 58 6.44 12.26 20.32
C GLU A 58 5.41 11.15 20.66
N ALA A 59 4.19 11.50 21.06
CA ALA A 59 3.15 10.51 21.34
C ALA A 59 2.65 9.84 20.04
N SER A 60 2.43 10.63 19.00
CA SER A 60 2.11 10.14 17.66
C SER A 60 3.24 9.30 17.07
N ILE A 61 4.51 9.69 17.26
CA ILE A 61 5.66 8.88 16.84
C ILE A 61 5.63 7.51 17.53
N ASN A 62 5.44 7.47 18.85
CA ASN A 62 5.36 6.20 19.57
C ASN A 62 4.23 5.30 19.03
N LYS A 63 3.05 5.88 18.76
CA LYS A 63 1.94 5.14 18.15
C LYS A 63 2.30 4.56 16.79
N ILE A 64 2.95 5.36 15.93
CA ILE A 64 3.43 4.90 14.61
C ILE A 64 4.43 3.74 14.77
N LEU A 65 5.42 3.87 15.65
CA LEU A 65 6.39 2.82 15.90
C LEU A 65 5.73 1.54 16.42
N SER A 66 4.75 1.64 17.33
CA SER A 66 3.99 0.49 17.81
C SER A 66 3.21 -0.21 16.69
N VAL A 67 2.60 0.55 15.77
CA VAL A 67 1.91 -0.02 14.60
C VAL A 67 2.90 -0.74 13.68
N LEU A 68 4.07 -0.16 13.41
CA LEU A 68 5.11 -0.78 12.56
C LEU A 68 5.67 -2.06 13.19
N VAL A 69 5.80 -2.12 14.52
CA VAL A 69 6.17 -3.33 15.26
C VAL A 69 5.08 -4.40 15.15
N ALA A 70 3.81 -4.01 15.33
CA ALA A 70 2.67 -4.93 15.19
C ALA A 70 2.57 -5.52 13.77
N LYS A 71 2.87 -4.72 12.74
CA LYS A 71 2.99 -5.17 11.34
C LYS A 71 4.21 -6.07 11.08
N LYS A 72 5.09 -6.26 12.06
CA LYS A 72 6.40 -6.93 11.95
C LYS A 72 7.36 -6.28 10.96
N TYR A 73 7.11 -5.03 10.58
CA TYR A 73 7.98 -4.28 9.67
C TYR A 73 9.18 -3.70 10.38
N LEU A 74 8.99 -3.34 11.66
CA LEU A 74 10.00 -2.77 12.52
C LEU A 74 10.25 -3.68 13.72
N GLN A 75 11.51 -3.90 14.05
CA GLN A 75 11.97 -4.47 15.30
C GLN A 75 12.85 -3.44 16.02
N ILE A 76 12.69 -3.31 17.33
CA ILE A 76 13.48 -2.37 18.14
C ILE A 76 14.26 -3.20 19.17
N GLU A 77 15.59 -3.15 19.08
CA GLU A 77 16.48 -3.87 19.99
C GLU A 77 17.27 -2.90 20.88
N ALA A 78 17.40 -3.22 22.16
CA ALA A 78 18.28 -2.47 23.05
C ALA A 78 19.70 -3.03 22.94
N LYS A 79 20.61 -2.28 22.28
CA LYS A 79 22.02 -2.65 22.17
C LYS A 79 22.89 -1.52 22.71
N SER A 80 23.75 -1.84 23.68
CA SER A 80 24.72 -0.89 24.25
C SER A 80 24.08 0.43 24.74
N LYS A 81 22.95 0.34 25.45
CA LYS A 81 22.15 1.49 25.96
C LYS A 81 21.54 2.39 24.87
N LYS A 82 21.51 1.95 23.61
CA LYS A 82 20.85 2.64 22.50
C LYS A 82 19.78 1.73 21.89
N ALA A 83 18.70 2.34 21.43
CA ALA A 83 17.68 1.64 20.65
C ALA A 83 18.18 1.48 19.21
N HIS A 84 18.15 0.25 18.70
CA HIS A 84 18.48 -0.07 17.32
C HIS A 84 17.19 -0.45 16.59
N PHE A 85 16.89 0.26 15.51
CA PHE A 85 15.65 0.11 14.74
C PHE A 85 15.94 -0.70 13.48
N ILE A 86 15.36 -1.88 13.37
CA ILE A 86 15.63 -2.86 12.31
C ILE A 86 14.38 -2.97 11.42
N LEU A 87 14.53 -2.65 10.13
CA LEU A 87 13.43 -2.68 9.15
C LEU A 87 13.41 -3.95 8.28
N ASP A 88 14.22 -4.96 8.60
CA ASP A 88 14.36 -6.18 7.77
C ASP A 88 13.01 -6.84 7.45
N GLY A 89 12.08 -6.86 8.40
CA GLY A 89 10.76 -7.46 8.23
C GLY A 89 9.90 -6.78 7.16
N LEU A 90 10.15 -5.50 6.84
CA LEU A 90 9.49 -4.79 5.74
C LEU A 90 9.83 -5.40 4.37
N PHE A 91 11.03 -5.94 4.21
CA PHE A 91 11.56 -6.48 2.94
C PHE A 91 11.44 -8.01 2.83
N GLU A 92 11.03 -8.65 3.92
CA GLU A 92 10.73 -10.09 3.97
C GLU A 92 9.30 -10.40 3.54
N ILE A 93 8.49 -9.37 3.36
CA ILE A 93 7.15 -9.50 2.83
C ILE A 93 7.25 -9.99 1.38
N GLU A 94 6.59 -11.09 1.08
CA GLU A 94 6.40 -11.53 -0.29
C GLU A 94 5.37 -10.63 -0.98
N VAL A 95 5.82 -9.49 -1.51
CA VAL A 95 4.93 -8.54 -2.22
C VAL A 95 4.18 -9.22 -3.36
N ALA A 96 4.82 -10.16 -4.07
CA ALA A 96 4.16 -10.97 -5.09
C ALA A 96 3.02 -11.84 -4.54
N SER A 97 3.18 -12.39 -3.33
CA SER A 97 2.15 -13.17 -2.64
C SER A 97 1.02 -12.26 -2.16
N ILE A 98 1.32 -11.07 -1.63
CA ILE A 98 0.29 -10.07 -1.25
C ILE A 98 -0.50 -9.61 -2.46
N LYS A 99 0.17 -9.28 -3.55
CA LYS A 99 -0.47 -8.88 -4.81
C LYS A 99 -1.35 -10.00 -5.36
N GLY A 100 -0.84 -11.23 -5.40
CA GLY A 100 -1.61 -12.40 -5.82
C GLY A 100 -2.83 -12.68 -4.93
N ASN A 101 -2.70 -12.54 -3.61
CA ASN A 101 -3.82 -12.71 -2.67
C ASN A 101 -4.87 -11.59 -2.81
N LEU A 102 -4.44 -10.34 -3.03
CA LEU A 102 -5.36 -9.22 -3.27
C LEU A 102 -6.13 -9.42 -4.58
N ASP A 103 -5.43 -9.81 -5.64
CA ASP A 103 -6.03 -10.09 -6.94
C ASP A 103 -7.03 -11.26 -6.83
N THR A 104 -6.66 -12.34 -6.13
CA THR A 104 -7.56 -13.49 -5.85
C THR A 104 -8.80 -13.05 -5.08
N SER A 105 -8.62 -12.26 -4.00
CA SER A 105 -9.73 -11.70 -3.23
C SER A 105 -10.63 -10.80 -4.08
N LEU A 106 -10.10 -10.12 -5.09
CA LEU A 106 -10.93 -9.31 -5.99
C LEU A 106 -11.78 -10.19 -6.89
N PHE A 107 -11.26 -11.28 -7.45
CA PHE A 107 -12.10 -12.23 -8.20
C PHE A 107 -13.29 -12.71 -7.37
N ASP A 108 -13.07 -13.10 -6.10
CA ASP A 108 -14.14 -13.52 -5.19
C ASP A 108 -15.17 -12.40 -4.93
N LEU A 109 -14.70 -11.16 -4.78
CA LEU A 109 -15.58 -9.99 -4.59
C LEU A 109 -16.41 -9.69 -5.84
N PHE A 110 -15.82 -9.80 -7.03
CA PHE A 110 -16.55 -9.66 -8.29
C PHE A 110 -17.65 -10.73 -8.39
N GLU A 111 -17.34 -12.00 -8.12
CA GLU A 111 -18.35 -13.07 -8.16
C GLU A 111 -19.48 -12.86 -7.15
N THR A 112 -19.13 -12.37 -5.95
CA THR A 112 -20.11 -12.02 -4.90
C THR A 112 -21.05 -10.91 -5.35
N GLU A 113 -20.52 -9.82 -5.89
CA GLU A 113 -21.32 -8.67 -6.36
C GLU A 113 -22.15 -9.02 -7.61
N PHE A 114 -21.60 -9.85 -8.51
CA PHE A 114 -22.31 -10.33 -9.70
C PHE A 114 -23.35 -11.41 -9.36
N LYS A 115 -23.29 -11.99 -8.15
CA LYS A 115 -24.12 -13.11 -7.67
C LYS A 115 -24.04 -14.35 -8.56
N ARG A 116 -22.91 -14.51 -9.23
CA ARG A 116 -22.60 -15.65 -10.09
C ARG A 116 -21.09 -15.72 -10.31
N PRO A 117 -20.57 -16.89 -10.72
CA PRO A 117 -19.20 -16.99 -11.20
C PRO A 117 -18.96 -16.08 -12.41
N LEU A 118 -17.73 -15.58 -12.52
CA LEU A 118 -17.29 -14.85 -13.69
C LEU A 118 -17.15 -15.80 -14.88
N THR A 119 -17.55 -15.33 -16.06
CA THR A 119 -17.27 -16.07 -17.30
C THR A 119 -15.80 -15.95 -17.68
N PRO A 120 -15.25 -16.85 -18.52
CA PRO A 120 -13.85 -16.78 -18.95
C PRO A 120 -13.43 -15.42 -19.52
N LYS A 121 -14.31 -14.79 -20.32
CA LYS A 121 -14.05 -13.46 -20.89
C LYS A 121 -14.05 -12.36 -19.84
N GLU A 122 -14.87 -12.48 -18.79
CA GLU A 122 -14.91 -11.51 -17.70
C GLU A 122 -13.69 -11.66 -16.80
N MET A 123 -13.25 -12.90 -16.51
CA MET A 123 -12.01 -13.17 -15.79
C MET A 123 -10.78 -12.61 -16.53
N GLU A 124 -10.71 -12.80 -17.85
CA GLU A 124 -9.66 -12.20 -18.69
C GLU A 124 -9.65 -10.68 -18.53
N LYS A 125 -10.84 -10.05 -18.60
CA LYS A 125 -10.96 -8.60 -18.48
C LYS A 125 -10.57 -8.07 -17.10
N VAL A 126 -10.96 -8.77 -16.02
CA VAL A 126 -10.55 -8.42 -14.65
C VAL A 126 -9.03 -8.59 -14.51
N SER A 127 -8.46 -9.67 -15.05
CA SER A 127 -7.00 -9.89 -15.03
C SER A 127 -6.24 -8.77 -15.75
N ASP A 128 -6.74 -8.31 -16.90
CA ASP A 128 -6.16 -7.18 -17.63
C ASP A 128 -6.16 -5.90 -16.79
N TRP A 129 -7.25 -5.61 -16.07
CA TRP A 129 -7.30 -4.46 -15.18
C TRP A 129 -6.28 -4.60 -14.05
N LEU A 130 -6.20 -5.75 -13.38
CA LEU A 130 -5.25 -5.97 -12.27
C LEU A 130 -3.78 -5.93 -12.71
N ARG A 131 -3.51 -6.15 -14.01
CA ARG A 131 -2.17 -5.97 -14.61
C ARG A 131 -1.82 -4.52 -14.92
N THR A 132 -2.81 -3.69 -15.22
CA THR A 132 -2.62 -2.35 -15.80
C THR A 132 -3.05 -1.20 -14.88
N ILE A 133 -3.81 -1.51 -13.84
CA ILE A 133 -4.44 -0.56 -12.93
C ILE A 133 -4.19 -1.05 -11.49
N ASP A 134 -4.03 -0.12 -10.56
CA ASP A 134 -3.97 -0.42 -9.13
C ASP A 134 -5.22 -1.20 -8.69
N SER A 135 -5.03 -2.35 -8.06
CA SER A 135 -6.10 -3.25 -7.60
C SER A 135 -7.10 -2.55 -6.66
N LYS A 136 -6.69 -1.52 -5.90
CA LYS A 136 -7.60 -0.71 -5.08
C LYS A 136 -8.53 0.18 -5.92
N LEU A 137 -8.05 0.72 -7.04
CA LEU A 137 -8.93 1.46 -7.97
C LEU A 137 -9.95 0.51 -8.60
N VAL A 138 -9.54 -0.72 -8.94
CA VAL A 138 -10.48 -1.74 -9.45
C VAL A 138 -11.55 -2.07 -8.41
N LEU A 139 -11.19 -2.18 -7.13
CA LEU A 139 -12.13 -2.38 -6.03
C LEU A 139 -13.12 -1.21 -5.89
N GLU A 140 -12.64 0.03 -5.92
CA GLU A 140 -13.52 1.20 -5.80
C GLU A 140 -14.47 1.33 -6.99
N ALA A 141 -14.03 0.99 -8.20
CA ALA A 141 -14.90 0.95 -9.38
C ALA A 141 -16.01 -0.11 -9.24
N LEU A 142 -15.70 -1.28 -8.68
CA LEU A 142 -16.67 -2.32 -8.38
C LEU A 142 -17.71 -1.83 -7.34
N LYS A 143 -17.26 -1.21 -6.24
CA LYS A 143 -18.15 -0.63 -5.23
C LYS A 143 -19.08 0.42 -5.83
N GLN A 144 -18.55 1.32 -6.65
CA GLN A 144 -19.36 2.33 -7.34
C GLN A 144 -20.40 1.67 -8.25
N ALA A 145 -20.03 0.65 -9.03
CA ALA A 145 -20.97 -0.10 -9.87
C ALA A 145 -22.10 -0.76 -9.04
N SER A 146 -21.76 -1.29 -7.86
CA SER A 146 -22.73 -1.86 -6.91
C SER A 146 -23.68 -0.81 -6.35
N MET A 147 -23.18 0.35 -5.93
CA MET A 147 -23.99 1.47 -5.44
C MET A 147 -25.03 1.92 -6.47
N TYR A 148 -24.65 2.01 -7.75
CA TYR A 148 -25.56 2.37 -8.85
C TYR A 148 -26.41 1.20 -9.37
N LYS A 149 -26.32 0.01 -8.75
CA LYS A 149 -27.00 -1.23 -9.19
C LYS A 149 -26.73 -1.59 -10.65
N LYS A 150 -25.56 -1.21 -11.17
CA LYS A 150 -25.08 -1.47 -12.54
C LYS A 150 -23.82 -2.32 -12.52
N VAL A 151 -23.88 -3.44 -11.81
CA VAL A 151 -22.76 -4.38 -11.68
C VAL A 151 -22.61 -5.18 -12.97
N ASN A 152 -21.78 -4.67 -13.89
CA ASN A 152 -21.36 -5.39 -15.09
C ASN A 152 -19.98 -4.89 -15.55
N ILE A 153 -19.25 -5.75 -16.25
CA ILE A 153 -17.89 -5.47 -16.72
C ILE A 153 -17.83 -4.22 -17.61
N SER A 154 -18.82 -4.01 -18.48
CA SER A 154 -18.83 -2.84 -19.39
C SER A 154 -18.97 -1.50 -18.65
N TYR A 155 -19.72 -1.49 -17.54
CA TYR A 155 -19.88 -0.29 -16.72
C TYR A 155 -18.62 -0.02 -15.91
N ILE A 156 -18.03 -1.05 -15.32
CA ILE A 156 -16.77 -0.96 -14.57
C ILE A 156 -15.63 -0.50 -15.49
N ASP A 157 -15.53 -1.02 -16.73
CA ASP A 157 -14.54 -0.57 -17.73
C ASP A 157 -14.67 0.93 -18.03
N LYS A 158 -15.90 1.45 -18.12
CA LYS A 158 -16.15 2.88 -18.37
C LYS A 158 -15.70 3.75 -17.19
N ILE A 159 -15.96 3.30 -15.95
CA ILE A 159 -15.49 3.99 -14.74
C ILE A 159 -13.96 4.05 -14.75
N LEU A 160 -13.31 2.90 -14.92
CA LEU A 160 -11.86 2.79 -14.91
C LEU A 160 -11.19 3.63 -16.00
N ARG A 161 -11.71 3.62 -17.23
CA ARG A 161 -11.21 4.46 -18.32
C ARG A 161 -11.35 5.95 -18.03
N SER A 162 -12.51 6.38 -17.52
CA SER A 162 -12.75 7.77 -17.13
C SER A 162 -11.76 8.22 -16.05
N TRP A 163 -11.43 7.34 -15.09
CA TRP A 163 -10.45 7.62 -14.05
C TRP A 163 -9.02 7.69 -14.59
N GLN A 164 -8.65 6.80 -15.50
CA GLN A 164 -7.34 6.85 -16.17
C GLN A 164 -7.17 8.13 -16.99
N GLU A 165 -8.17 8.52 -17.79
CA GLU A 165 -8.14 9.76 -18.59
C GLU A 165 -8.00 11.02 -17.72
N LYS A 166 -8.58 11.00 -16.51
CA LYS A 166 -8.54 12.10 -15.55
C LYS A 166 -7.35 12.03 -14.57
N ASN A 167 -6.47 11.04 -14.70
CA ASN A 167 -5.37 10.76 -13.77
C ASN A 167 -5.82 10.70 -12.30
N ILE A 168 -6.98 10.07 -12.05
CA ILE A 168 -7.52 9.93 -10.69
C ILE A 168 -6.70 8.89 -9.93
N THR A 169 -6.31 9.25 -8.71
CA THR A 169 -5.60 8.37 -7.78
C THR A 169 -6.54 7.89 -6.68
N ILE A 170 -6.21 6.75 -6.06
CA ILE A 170 -7.00 6.19 -4.95
C ILE A 170 -7.23 7.20 -3.82
N LYS A 171 -6.22 8.02 -3.50
CA LYS A 171 -6.31 9.08 -2.49
C LYS A 171 -7.41 10.11 -2.78
N MET A 172 -7.60 10.46 -4.06
CA MET A 172 -8.65 11.43 -4.44
C MET A 172 -10.07 10.87 -4.26
N ILE A 173 -10.23 9.56 -4.41
CA ILE A 173 -11.50 8.85 -4.20
C ILE A 173 -11.78 8.75 -2.70
N GLU A 174 -10.78 8.33 -1.90
CA GLU A 174 -10.89 8.19 -0.44
C GLU A 174 -11.16 9.53 0.26
N GLU A 175 -10.58 10.63 -0.22
CA GLU A 175 -10.81 11.98 0.30
C GLU A 175 -12.17 12.57 -0.10
N GLY A 176 -13.01 11.85 -0.86
CA GLY A 176 -14.32 12.31 -1.31
C GLY A 176 -14.26 13.48 -2.31
N LYS A 177 -13.08 13.76 -2.87
CA LYS A 177 -12.86 14.85 -3.84
C LYS A 177 -13.39 14.52 -5.23
N TYR A 178 -13.72 13.25 -5.49
CA TYR A 178 -14.42 12.82 -6.69
C TYR A 178 -15.86 12.41 -6.35
N ILE A 179 -16.80 13.33 -6.57
CA ILE A 179 -18.22 13.00 -6.68
C ILE A 179 -18.49 12.96 -8.18
N ASP A 180 -18.77 11.77 -8.71
CA ASP A 180 -19.21 11.61 -10.09
C ASP A 180 -20.60 12.26 -10.23
N ASN A 181 -20.63 13.56 -10.57
CA ASN A 181 -21.86 14.29 -10.87
C ASN A 181 -22.37 13.86 -12.26
N ARG A 182 -23.00 12.68 -12.34
CA ARG A 182 -23.85 12.29 -13.49
C ARG A 182 -25.06 11.48 -13.04
#